data_AF-V2WFC5-F1
#
_entry.id   AF-V2WFC5-F1
#
_cell.length_a   1.000
_cell.length_b   1.000
_cell.length_c   1.000
_cell.angle_alpha   90.00
_cell.angle_beta   90.00
_cell.angle_gamma   90.00
#
_symmetry.space_group_name_H-M   'P 1'
#
loop_
_entity.id
_entity.type
_entity.pdbx_description
1 polymer ?
#
loop_
_entity_poly.entity_id
_entity_poly.type
_entity_poly.pdbx_seq_one_letter_code
_entity_poly.pdbx_strand_id
1 'polypeptide(L)'
;MFLSWEDGNFIFTQRRAQSAYKKNLYEKQPPLILHATAYAQWVVIVLRNVGNSAMKVKNVSLNWGKFHADGDKDKEIGKNQIEGKVIGPDEKLQIDSCGRLDASSRTEGPFDLIDVNVDDRTI
;
A
#
# COMPACT_ATOMS: atom_id res chain seq x y z
N MET A 1 0.05 8.18 -8.29
CA MET A 1 -0.45 6.94 -7.68
C MET A 1 -1.66 6.50 -8.48
N PHE A 2 -1.78 5.21 -8.78
CA PHE A 2 -2.93 4.66 -9.51
C PHE A 2 -3.53 3.56 -8.63
N LEU A 3 -4.81 3.68 -8.34
CA LEU A 3 -5.63 2.60 -7.81
C LEU A 3 -6.56 2.20 -8.96
N SER A 4 -6.41 0.98 -9.47
CA SER A 4 -7.29 0.42 -10.49
C SER A 4 -8.14 -0.70 -9.88
N TRP A 5 -9.27 -0.98 -10.54
CA TRP A 5 -10.10 -2.14 -10.27
C TRP A 5 -10.06 -3.02 -11.51
N GLU A 6 -9.52 -4.23 -11.38
CA GLU A 6 -9.27 -5.16 -12.47
C GLU A 6 -9.74 -6.55 -12.04
N ASP A 7 -10.65 -7.15 -12.80
CA ASP A 7 -11.21 -8.49 -12.56
C ASP A 7 -11.73 -8.75 -11.13
N GLY A 8 -12.28 -7.72 -10.49
CA GLY A 8 -12.79 -7.80 -9.11
C GLY A 8 -11.81 -7.34 -8.03
N ASN A 9 -10.56 -7.03 -8.38
CA ASN A 9 -9.50 -6.78 -7.41
C ASN A 9 -9.05 -5.32 -7.45
N PHE A 10 -8.79 -4.73 -6.28
CA PHE A 10 -8.12 -3.44 -6.22
C PHE A 10 -6.62 -3.63 -6.38
N ILE A 11 -6.04 -2.96 -7.38
CA ILE A 11 -4.60 -2.96 -7.62
C ILE A 11 -4.08 -1.56 -7.32
N PHE A 12 -3.13 -1.47 -6.38
CA PHE A 12 -2.42 -0.22 -6.15
C PHE A 12 -1.05 -0.28 -6.81
N THR A 13 -0.71 0.75 -7.59
CA THR A 13 0.62 0.91 -8.19
C THR A 13 1.11 2.34 -8.01
N GLN A 14 2.31 2.45 -7.46
CA GLN A 14 3.02 3.73 -7.46
C GLN A 14 3.96 3.82 -8.67
N ARG A 15 3.63 4.68 -9.66
CA ARG A 15 4.57 5.03 -10.74
C ARG A 15 5.67 5.95 -10.20
N ARG A 16 6.91 5.67 -10.61
CA ARG A 16 8.08 6.51 -10.35
C ARG A 16 7.80 7.94 -10.83
N ALA A 17 7.83 8.92 -9.94
CA ALA A 17 8.09 10.29 -10.38
C ALA A 17 9.50 10.27 -10.98
N GLN A 18 9.63 10.48 -12.30
CA GLN A 18 10.94 10.70 -12.90
C GLN A 18 11.51 11.96 -12.26
N SER A 19 12.37 11.81 -11.27
CA SER A 19 13.16 12.91 -10.75
C SER A 19 14.14 13.31 -11.85
N ALA A 20 13.76 14.33 -12.63
CA ALA A 20 14.63 15.02 -13.58
C ALA A 20 15.77 15.79 -12.88
N TYR A 21 15.98 15.59 -11.58
CA TYR A 21 16.92 16.33 -10.73
C TYR A 21 18.12 15.49 -10.27
N LYS A 22 18.37 14.33 -10.88
CA LYS A 22 19.35 13.34 -10.39
C LYS A 22 20.65 13.23 -11.21
N LYS A 23 21.10 14.28 -11.89
CA LYS A 23 22.41 14.25 -12.58
C LYS A 23 23.58 14.87 -11.80
N ASN A 24 23.34 15.71 -10.80
CA ASN A 24 24.41 16.51 -10.15
C ASN A 24 24.62 16.29 -8.64
N LEU A 25 23.94 15.33 -8.00
CA LEU A 25 24.05 15.13 -6.53
C LEU A 25 24.86 13.90 -6.11
N TYR A 26 25.24 13.03 -7.06
CA TYR A 26 25.94 11.78 -6.76
C TYR A 26 27.45 11.93 -6.49
N GLU A 27 28.02 13.12 -6.66
CA GLU A 27 29.48 13.31 -6.61
C GLU A 27 29.99 13.91 -5.27
N LYS A 28 29.12 14.32 -4.34
CA LYS A 28 29.55 15.18 -3.20
C LYS A 28 28.95 14.92 -1.82
N GLN A 29 28.30 13.79 -1.51
CA GLN A 29 27.76 13.57 -0.15
C GLN A 29 27.92 12.12 0.37
N PRO A 30 28.32 11.94 1.66
CA PRO A 30 28.45 10.63 2.32
C PRO A 30 27.08 9.94 2.51
N PRO A 31 27.00 8.64 2.87
CA PRO A 31 25.90 7.73 2.53
C PRO A 31 24.60 7.89 3.37
N LEU A 32 24.17 9.12 3.63
CA LEU A 32 22.89 9.43 4.29
C LEU A 32 21.72 9.62 3.30
N ILE A 33 21.97 9.57 1.99
CA ILE A 33 20.97 9.83 0.94
C ILE A 33 20.14 8.59 0.58
N LEU A 34 20.55 7.38 0.97
CA LEU A 34 19.85 6.16 0.55
C LEU A 34 18.44 6.05 1.17
N HIS A 35 18.29 6.45 2.44
CA HIS A 35 17.01 6.42 3.16
C HIS A 35 15.96 7.35 2.54
N ALA A 36 16.36 8.57 2.16
CA ALA A 36 15.45 9.58 1.65
C ALA A 36 14.77 9.18 0.33
N THR A 37 15.39 8.31 -0.47
CA THR A 37 14.84 7.95 -1.79
C THR A 37 13.87 6.77 -1.77
N ALA A 38 13.96 5.86 -0.79
CA ALA A 38 13.01 4.77 -0.62
C ALA A 38 11.73 5.22 0.10
N TYR A 39 11.85 6.10 1.12
CA TYR A 39 10.70 6.67 1.83
C TYR A 39 9.94 7.74 1.07
N ALA A 40 10.54 8.29 0.00
CA ALA A 40 9.89 9.25 -0.89
C ALA A 40 8.70 8.66 -1.67
N GLN A 41 8.57 7.33 -1.68
CA GLN A 41 7.56 6.59 -2.43
C GLN A 41 6.75 5.68 -1.49
N TRP A 42 5.58 6.18 -1.09
CA TRP A 42 4.63 5.53 -0.20
C TRP A 42 3.18 5.76 -0.64
N VAL A 43 2.28 4.90 -0.19
CA VAL A 43 0.83 4.98 -0.34
C VAL A 43 0.17 4.78 1.02
N VAL A 44 -0.87 5.56 1.29
CA VAL A 44 -1.84 5.35 2.37
C VAL A 44 -3.18 5.15 1.69
N ILE A 45 -3.80 3.98 1.89
CA ILE A 45 -5.14 3.66 1.39
C ILE A 45 -6.07 3.69 2.58
N VAL A 46 -7.06 4.59 2.57
CA VAL A 46 -8.09 4.64 3.60
C VAL A 46 -9.39 4.11 3.00
N LEU A 47 -9.77 2.91 3.43
CA LEU A 47 -11.06 2.30 3.12
C LEU A 47 -12.06 2.77 4.16
N ARG A 48 -13.12 3.45 3.73
CA ARG A 48 -14.25 3.79 4.59
C ARG A 48 -15.47 3.01 4.13
N ASN A 49 -16.05 2.22 5.02
CA ASN A 49 -17.32 1.58 4.75
C ASN A 49 -18.45 2.60 4.98
N VAL A 50 -19.12 3.00 3.90
CA VAL A 50 -20.29 3.90 3.96
C VAL A 50 -21.62 3.14 3.81
N GLY A 51 -21.55 1.80 3.73
CA GLY A 51 -22.70 0.92 3.66
C GLY A 51 -23.13 0.40 5.03
N ASN A 52 -24.18 -0.42 5.01
CA ASN A 52 -24.78 -0.99 6.23
C ASN A 52 -24.32 -2.43 6.51
N SER A 53 -23.53 -3.03 5.62
CA SER A 53 -22.98 -4.39 5.75
C SER A 53 -21.49 -4.34 6.06
N ALA A 54 -21.01 -5.29 6.86
CA ALA A 54 -19.59 -5.43 7.12
C ALA A 54 -18.86 -5.94 5.87
N MET A 55 -17.72 -5.33 5.56
CA MET A 55 -16.83 -5.75 4.48
C MET A 55 -15.59 -6.42 5.06
N LYS A 56 -14.93 -7.28 4.30
CA LYS A 56 -13.70 -7.92 4.74
C LYS A 56 -12.63 -7.85 3.66
N VAL A 57 -11.41 -7.52 4.07
CA VAL A 57 -10.25 -7.54 3.19
C VAL A 57 -9.79 -8.98 2.98
N LYS A 58 -9.56 -9.37 1.72
CA LYS A 58 -9.03 -10.69 1.35
C LYS A 58 -7.99 -10.60 0.24
N ASN A 59 -7.28 -11.71 0.03
CA ASN A 59 -6.32 -11.89 -1.06
C ASN A 59 -5.24 -10.81 -1.12
N VAL A 60 -4.82 -10.31 0.05
CA VAL A 60 -3.78 -9.30 0.17
C VAL A 60 -2.46 -9.90 -0.28
N SER A 61 -1.89 -9.29 -1.32
CA SER A 61 -0.57 -9.65 -1.82
C SER A 61 0.28 -8.40 -2.06
N LEU A 62 1.58 -8.61 -2.12
CA LEU A 62 2.55 -7.56 -2.35
C LEU A 62 3.55 -8.04 -3.40
N ASN A 63 3.46 -7.46 -4.59
CA ASN A 63 4.39 -7.71 -5.68
C ASN A 63 5.72 -6.99 -5.42
N TRP A 64 5.64 -5.76 -4.89
CA TRP A 64 6.79 -4.91 -4.59
C TRP A 64 6.57 -4.06 -3.33
N GLY A 65 7.64 -3.83 -2.57
CA GLY A 65 7.67 -2.93 -1.41
C GLY A 65 7.52 -3.64 -0.07
N LYS A 66 6.94 -2.94 0.91
CA LYS A 66 6.55 -3.45 2.23
C LYS A 66 5.33 -2.72 2.77
N PHE A 67 4.47 -3.44 3.48
CA PHE A 67 3.48 -2.80 4.36
C PHE A 67 4.16 -2.28 5.62
N HIS A 68 3.63 -1.21 6.18
CA HIS A 68 4.15 -0.65 7.43
C HIS A 68 3.02 -0.16 8.34
N ALA A 69 3.35 0.08 9.60
CA ALA A 69 2.41 0.60 10.57
C ALA A 69 2.06 2.07 10.28
N ASP A 70 0.89 2.48 10.76
CA ASP A 70 0.37 3.84 10.61
C ASP A 70 1.39 4.88 11.09
N GLY A 71 1.78 5.77 10.19
CA GLY A 71 2.72 6.86 10.49
C GLY A 71 4.18 6.43 10.72
N ASP A 72 4.50 5.13 10.70
CA ASP A 72 5.83 4.60 10.93
C ASP A 72 6.24 3.64 9.81
N LYS A 73 7.05 4.17 8.86
CA LYS A 73 7.54 3.42 7.69
C LYS A 73 8.69 2.48 8.01
N ASP A 74 9.31 2.61 9.18
CA ASP A 74 10.38 1.72 9.63
C ASP A 74 9.80 0.46 10.27
N LYS A 75 8.61 0.57 10.86
CA LYS A 75 7.87 -0.55 11.43
C LYS A 75 7.10 -1.33 10.38
N GLU A 76 7.80 -2.27 9.74
CA GLU A 76 7.20 -3.21 8.80
C GLU A 76 6.14 -4.11 9.46
N ILE A 77 5.01 -4.32 8.76
CA ILE A 77 3.95 -5.23 9.17
C ILE A 77 3.76 -6.34 8.13
N GLY A 78 3.35 -7.52 8.59
CA GLY A 78 3.08 -8.64 7.69
C GLY A 78 1.71 -8.54 7.04
N LYS A 79 1.55 -9.10 5.83
CA LYS A 79 0.24 -9.19 5.14
C LYS A 79 -0.86 -9.79 6.03
N ASN A 80 -0.51 -10.73 6.90
CA ASN A 80 -1.43 -11.40 7.82
C ASN A 80 -2.08 -10.45 8.83
N GLN A 81 -1.53 -9.25 9.01
CA GLN A 81 -2.11 -8.22 9.87
C GLN A 81 -3.19 -7.40 9.16
N ILE A 82 -3.25 -7.47 7.83
CA ILE A 82 -4.24 -6.79 6.96
C ILE A 82 -5.27 -7.81 6.44
N GLU A 83 -4.80 -9.00 6.03
CA GLU A 83 -5.61 -10.10 5.55
C GLU A 83 -6.71 -10.46 6.56
N GLY A 84 -7.95 -10.49 6.09
CA GLY A 84 -9.11 -10.86 6.88
C GLY A 84 -9.63 -9.78 7.83
N LYS A 85 -9.08 -8.56 7.80
CA LYS A 85 -9.63 -7.43 8.55
C LYS A 85 -11.06 -7.14 8.11
N VAL A 86 -11.96 -7.04 9.08
CA VAL A 86 -13.36 -6.67 8.89
C VAL A 86 -13.51 -5.18 9.11
N ILE A 87 -14.24 -4.52 8.21
CA ILE A 87 -14.59 -3.10 8.25
C ILE A 87 -16.11 -3.03 8.43
N GLY A 88 -16.55 -2.76 9.65
CA GLY A 88 -17.97 -2.58 9.98
C GLY A 88 -18.56 -1.30 9.34
N PRO A 89 -19.88 -1.12 9.44
CA PRO A 89 -20.55 0.11 8.97
C PRO A 89 -19.93 1.36 9.59
N ASP A 90 -19.69 2.40 8.77
CA ASP A 90 -19.02 3.66 9.12
C ASP A 90 -17.56 3.55 9.63
N GLU A 91 -17.02 2.35 9.76
CA GLU A 91 -15.64 2.13 10.15
C GLU A 91 -14.66 2.44 9.01
N LYS A 92 -13.40 2.60 9.41
CA LYS A 92 -12.28 2.84 8.50
C LYS A 92 -11.16 1.86 8.74
N LEU A 93 -10.55 1.43 7.66
CA LEU A 93 -9.28 0.70 7.67
C LEU A 93 -8.25 1.48 6.86
N GLN A 94 -7.08 1.66 7.45
CA GLN A 94 -5.93 2.25 6.79
C GLN A 94 -4.94 1.13 6.41
N ILE A 95 -4.44 1.17 5.19
CA ILE A 95 -3.41 0.27 4.68
C ILE A 95 -2.27 1.12 4.14
N ASP A 96 -1.10 0.97 4.76
CA ASP A 96 0.06 1.76 4.43
C ASP A 96 1.16 0.89 3.82
N SER A 97 1.72 1.35 2.71
CA SER A 97 2.78 0.63 2.00
C SER A 97 3.82 1.58 1.42
N CYS A 98 5.08 1.15 1.39
CA CYS A 98 6.18 1.92 0.81
C CYS A 98 7.24 1.03 0.15
N GLY A 99 8.19 1.64 -0.56
CA GLY A 99 9.35 0.93 -1.08
C GLY A 99 10.30 0.44 0.02
N ARG A 100 11.07 -0.62 -0.25
CA ARG A 100 12.19 -1.06 0.60
C ARG A 100 13.47 -0.28 0.29
N LEU A 101 14.36 -0.23 1.28
CA LEU A 101 15.54 0.62 1.34
C LEU A 101 16.72 0.06 0.53
N ASP A 102 16.54 -0.13 -0.78
CA ASP A 102 17.54 -0.66 -1.73
C ASP A 102 16.91 -1.00 -3.09
N ALA A 103 15.64 -1.37 -3.10
CA ALA A 103 14.88 -1.56 -4.32
C ALA A 103 14.65 -0.22 -5.04
N SER A 104 14.54 -0.24 -6.36
CA SER A 104 14.10 0.90 -7.17
C SER A 104 12.61 1.21 -6.93
N SER A 105 12.28 1.55 -5.69
CA SER A 105 11.39 2.65 -5.33
C SER A 105 9.98 2.49 -5.91
N ARG A 106 9.34 1.35 -5.59
CA ARG A 106 7.95 1.06 -5.92
C ARG A 106 7.30 0.25 -4.81
N THR A 107 6.00 0.42 -4.68
CA THR A 107 5.14 -0.56 -4.05
C THR A 107 3.97 -0.88 -4.96
N GLU A 108 3.62 -2.15 -5.00
CA GLU A 108 2.53 -2.67 -5.81
C GLU A 108 1.97 -3.92 -5.16
N GLY A 109 0.65 -4.05 -5.19
CA GLY A 109 -0.04 -5.23 -4.71
C GLY A 109 -1.53 -5.18 -5.00
N PRO A 110 -2.17 -6.35 -5.16
CA PRO A 110 -3.62 -6.47 -5.16
C PRO A 110 -4.17 -6.69 -3.74
N PHE A 111 -5.42 -6.30 -3.54
CA PHE A 111 -6.27 -6.76 -2.45
C PHE A 111 -7.74 -6.71 -2.88
N ASP A 112 -8.56 -7.51 -2.20
CA ASP A 112 -9.98 -7.64 -2.49
C ASP A 112 -10.81 -7.20 -1.31
N LEU A 113 -12.03 -6.76 -1.59
CA LEU A 113 -13.05 -6.52 -0.59
C LEU A 113 -14.21 -7.46 -0.86
N ILE A 114 -14.63 -8.19 0.16
CA ILE A 114 -15.77 -9.09 0.09
C ILE A 114 -16.86 -8.65 1.07
N ASP A 115 -18.13 -8.88 0.71
CA ASP A 115 -19.24 -8.72 1.66
C ASP A 115 -19.32 -9.98 2.54
N VAL A 116 -19.28 -9.79 3.86
CA VAL A 116 -19.32 -10.90 4.82
C VAL A 116 -20.68 -11.59 4.85
N ASN A 117 -21.75 -10.88 4.45
CA ASN A 117 -23.12 -11.37 4.51
C ASN A 117 -23.60 -12.01 3.20
N VAL A 118 -22.84 -11.87 2.10
CA VAL A 118 -23.22 -12.37 0.77
C VAL A 118 -22.15 -13.35 0.27
N ASP A 119 -22.13 -14.57 0.83
CA ASP A 119 -21.34 -15.72 0.37
C ASP A 119 -19.90 -15.39 -0.10
N ASP A 120 -19.18 -14.51 0.62
CA ASP A 120 -17.82 -14.06 0.28
C ASP A 120 -17.67 -13.49 -1.15
N ARG A 121 -18.74 -12.94 -1.74
CA ARG A 121 -18.66 -12.29 -3.06
C ARG A 121 -17.76 -11.06 -2.99
N THR A 122 -16.83 -10.99 -3.94
CA THR A 122 -16.01 -9.80 -4.16
C THR A 122 -16.88 -8.64 -4.61
N ILE A 123 -16.62 -7.46 -4.02
CA ILE A 123 -17.33 -6.20 -4.24
C ILE A 123 -16.61 -5.39 -5.32
#